data_AF-A0A5K0ZHE4-F1
#
_entry.id   AF-A0A5K0ZHE4-F1
#
_cell.length_a   1.000
_cell.length_b   1.000
_cell.length_c   1.000
_cell.angle_alpha   90.00
_cell.angle_beta   90.00
_cell.angle_gamma   90.00
#
_symmetry.space_group_name_H-M   'P 1'
#
loop_
_entity.id
_entity.type
_entity.pdbx_description
1 polymer ?
#
loop_
_entity_poly.entity_id
_entity_poly.type
_entity_poly.pdbx_seq_one_letter_code
_entity_poly.pdbx_strand_id
1 'polypeptide(L)' 'MEITNVSEYEEIARRKLPKMVFDYYASGAEDQWTLRENRRAFERIL' A
#
# COMPACT_ATOMS: atom_id res chain seq x y z
N MET A 1 3.72 -9.34 17.44
CA MET A 1 3.36 -9.59 16.04
C MET A 1 4.65 -9.80 15.29
N GLU A 2 4.85 -10.99 14.74
CA GLU A 2 5.99 -11.27 13.87
C GLU A 2 5.66 -10.76 12.46
N ILE A 3 6.64 -10.15 11.79
CA ILE A 3 6.46 -9.58 10.45
C ILE A 3 6.99 -10.58 9.43
N THR A 4 6.12 -11.01 8.52
CA THR A 4 6.37 -12.08 7.54
C THR A 4 6.38 -11.57 6.11
N ASN A 5 5.80 -10.39 5.85
CA ASN A 5 5.74 -9.81 4.50
C ASN A 5 5.76 -8.28 4.54
N VAL A 6 5.91 -7.67 3.36
CA VAL A 6 6.01 -6.21 3.23
C VAL A 6 4.69 -5.47 3.42
N SER A 7 3.53 -6.07 3.17
CA SER A 7 2.24 -5.37 3.29
C SER A 7 1.83 -5.13 4.74
N GLU A 8 2.33 -5.94 5.68
CA GLU A 8 2.15 -5.73 7.11
C GLU A 8 2.73 -4.38 7.60
N TYR A 9 3.79 -3.89 6.96
CA TYR A 9 4.35 -2.57 7.28
C TYR A 9 3.42 -1.41 6.91
N GLU A 10 2.61 -1.55 5.85
CA GLU A 10 1.63 -0.53 5.45
C GLU A 10 0.58 -0.32 6.55
N GLU A 11 0.08 -1.42 7.14
CA GLU A 11 -0.88 -1.37 8.25
C GLU A 11 -0.26 -0.80 9.53
N ILE A 12 1.00 -1.13 9.83
CA ILE A 12 1.73 -0.54 10.96
C ILE A 12 1.90 0.97 10.74
N ALA A 13 2.27 1.39 9.54
CA ALA A 13 2.45 2.80 9.19
C ALA A 13 1.12 3.57 9.30
N ARG A 14 0.00 2.98 8.85
CA ARG A 14 -1.35 3.56 8.96
C ARG A 14 -1.75 3.85 10.41
N ARG A 15 -1.33 3.01 11.36
CA ARG A 15 -1.62 3.18 12.79
C ARG A 15 -0.69 4.18 13.49
N LYS A 16 0.54 4.33 13.00
CA LYS A 16 1.59 5.12 13.66
C LYS A 16 1.75 6.54 13.11
N LEU A 17 1.47 6.75 11.82
CA LEU A 17 1.67 8.03 11.17
C LEU A 17 0.43 8.93 11.29
N PRO A 18 0.61 10.26 11.40
CA PRO A 18 -0.49 11.20 11.21
C PRO A 18 -1.17 10.97 9.85
N LYS A 19 -2.50 11.11 9.80
CA LYS A 19 -3.30 10.83 8.59
C LYS A 19 -2.74 11.49 7.34
N MET A 20 -2.43 12.80 7.39
CA MET A 20 -1.88 13.54 6.25
C MET A 20 -0.56 12.97 5.73
N VAL A 21 0.31 12.47 6.63
CA VAL A 21 1.61 11.89 6.27
C VAL A 21 1.42 10.50 5.66
N PHE A 22 0.54 9.69 6.25
CA PHE A 22 0.20 8.38 5.70
C PHE A 22 -0.41 8.51 4.30
N ASP A 23 -1.39 9.40 4.15
CA ASP A 23 -2.08 9.63 2.88
C ASP A 23 -1.10 10.10 1.79
N TYR A 24 -0.10 10.93 2.12
CA TYR A 24 0.95 11.34 1.18
C TYR A 24 1.73 10.15 0.60
N TYR A 25 2.09 9.17 1.44
CA TYR A 25 2.84 8.00 0.99
C TYR A 25 1.97 6.92 0.35
N ALA A 26 0.73 6.75 0.82
CA ALA A 26 -0.14 5.64 0.40
C ALA A 26 -1.02 5.96 -0.81
N SER A 27 -1.16 7.24 -1.18
CA SER A 27 -2.05 7.65 -2.27
C SER A 27 -1.46 7.39 -3.67
N GLY A 28 -2.37 7.22 -4.64
CA GLY A 28 -2.07 7.24 -6.07
C GLY A 28 -2.76 8.42 -6.75
N ALA A 29 -2.46 8.63 -8.04
CA ALA A 29 -3.11 9.67 -8.83
C ALA A 29 -4.58 9.35 -9.10
N GLU A 30 -5.43 10.38 -9.11
CA GLU A 30 -6.85 10.34 -9.47
C GLU A 30 -7.62 9.18 -8.78
N ASP A 31 -8.19 8.27 -9.56
CA ASP A 31 -8.96 7.11 -9.08
C ASP A 31 -8.08 5.93 -8.62
N GLN A 32 -6.76 6.11 -8.65
CA GLN A 32 -5.72 5.15 -8.27
C GLN A 32 -5.76 3.85 -9.07
N TRP A 33 -6.27 3.89 -10.31
CA TRP A 33 -6.36 2.72 -11.17
C TRP A 33 -5.00 2.04 -11.37
N THR A 34 -3.98 2.80 -11.77
CA THR A 34 -2.63 2.26 -12.00
C THR A 34 -2.01 1.68 -10.72
N LEU A 35 -2.25 2.30 -9.56
CA LEU A 35 -1.74 1.79 -8.28
C LEU A 35 -2.29 0.39 -7.98
N ARG A 36 -3.59 0.15 -8.24
CA ARG A 36 -4.20 -1.18 -8.09
C ARG A 36 -3.69 -2.16 -9.14
N GLU A 37 -3.59 -1.72 -10.40
CA GLU A 37 -3.15 -2.59 -11.49
C GLU A 37 -1.68 -3.00 -11.37
N ASN A 38 -0.81 -2.18 -10.78
CA ASN A 38 0.59 -2.56 -10.53
C ASN A 38 0.70 -3.81 -9.64
N ARG A 39 -0.17 -3.95 -8.63
CA ARG A 39 -0.20 -5.15 -7.77
C ARG A 39 -0.81 -6.34 -8.51
N ARG A 40 -1.99 -6.13 -9.11
CA ARG A 40 -2.71 -7.18 -9.87
C ARG A 40 -1.92 -7.73 -11.06
N ALA A 41 -1.02 -6.94 -11.64
CA ALA A 41 -0.15 -7.40 -12.72
C ALA A 41 0.69 -8.61 -12.34
N PHE A 42 1.19 -8.67 -11.09
CA PHE A 42 1.95 -9.82 -10.60
C PHE A 42 1.06 -11.04 -10.36
N GLU A 43 -0.21 -10.86 -9.99
CA GLU A 43 -1.17 -11.96 -9.85
C GLU A 43 -1.48 -12.66 -11.18
N ARG A 44 -1.19 -12.01 -12.32
CA ARG A 44 -1.41 -12.54 -13.67
C ARG A 44 -0.23 -13.35 -14.21
N ILE A 45 0.90 -13.40 -13.50
CA ILE A 45 2.11 -14.11 -13.92
C ILE A 45 2.19 -15.41 -13.09
N LEU A 46 2.11 -16.56 -13.78
CA LEU A 46 2.23 -17.91 -13.22
C LEU A 46 3.66 -18.45 -13.38
#